data_AF-A0AAU5P8C8-F1
#
_entry.id   AF-A0AAU5P8C8-F1
#
_cell.length_a   1.000
_cell.length_b   1.000
_cell.length_c   1.000
_cell.angle_alpha   90.00
_cell.angle_beta   90.00
_cell.angle_gamma   90.00
#
_symmetry.space_group_name_H-M   'P 1'
#
loop_
_entity.id
_entity.type
_entity.pdbx_description
1 polymer ?
#
loop_
_entity_poly.entity_id
_entity_poly.type
_entity_poly.pdbx_seq_one_letter_code
_entity_poly.pdbx_strand_id
1 'polypeptide(L)'
;MKNAEVAWSAFDSIAYVDHNYRDLQAEDAEILTIVRDHFAGHFRNQGVGPVYGIDVGAGANLYPALSMLPWCDEITLFERSPSNVAYLESQVGSYAQNWDQFWEALRGNEDYAAFDTDPRARFREVVKVEQGNIFGLERFGGRWSMGTMFFVAESMTSSYQEFTLGVERFMRALAPGAPFAAAFMEHSKGYHTGEQFFPACDVGEGEVRESLEPFADEFKVQRLKSAAVVRDGYSGMILSYGWRGNSDAQVPSG
;
A
#
# COMPACT_ATOMS: atom_id res chain seq x y z
N MET A 1 18.61 -3.20 -12.51
CA MET A 1 17.49 -2.63 -13.29
C MET A 1 16.83 -1.57 -12.43
N LYS A 2 16.72 -0.35 -12.96
CA LYS A 2 16.03 0.77 -12.34
C LYS A 2 14.56 0.79 -12.71
N ASN A 3 13.71 1.43 -11.90
CA ASN A 3 12.27 1.52 -12.13
C ASN A 3 11.92 2.12 -13.50
N ALA A 4 12.72 3.07 -14.00
CA ALA A 4 12.51 3.66 -15.32
C ALA A 4 12.75 2.69 -16.49
N GLU A 5 13.51 1.62 -16.27
CA GLU A 5 13.89 0.63 -17.29
C GLU A 5 12.89 -0.53 -17.38
N VAL A 6 11.98 -0.66 -16.41
CA VAL A 6 10.98 -1.72 -16.35
C VAL A 6 9.85 -1.44 -17.34
N ALA A 7 9.47 -2.45 -18.11
CA ALA A 7 8.41 -2.39 -19.11
C ALA A 7 7.01 -2.48 -18.45
N TRP A 8 6.66 -1.50 -17.61
CA TRP A 8 5.41 -1.48 -16.87
C TRP A 8 4.15 -1.58 -17.75
N SER A 9 4.20 -1.07 -18.98
CA SER A 9 3.10 -1.21 -19.94
C SER A 9 2.80 -2.65 -20.36
N ALA A 10 3.72 -3.58 -20.12
CA ALA A 10 3.55 -5.01 -20.40
C ALA A 10 3.03 -5.80 -19.19
N PHE A 11 2.72 -5.14 -18.07
CA PHE A 11 2.21 -5.81 -16.88
C PHE A 11 0.80 -6.36 -17.13
N ASP A 12 0.62 -7.68 -16.94
CA ASP A 12 -0.69 -8.33 -17.05
C ASP A 12 -1.43 -8.29 -15.71
N SER A 13 -2.25 -7.25 -15.54
CA SER A 13 -3.00 -7.01 -14.30
C SER A 13 -4.01 -8.12 -14.00
N ILE A 14 -4.60 -8.75 -15.03
CA ILE A 14 -5.61 -9.81 -14.84
C ILE A 14 -4.93 -11.08 -14.36
N ALA A 15 -3.85 -11.51 -15.04
CA ALA A 15 -3.09 -12.67 -14.60
C ALA A 15 -2.50 -12.47 -13.20
N TYR A 16 -2.07 -11.24 -12.87
CA TYR A 16 -1.57 -10.92 -11.54
C TYR A 16 -2.66 -11.04 -10.47
N VAL A 17 -3.85 -10.50 -10.71
CA VAL A 17 -4.99 -10.63 -9.77
C VAL A 17 -5.41 -12.08 -9.62
N ASP A 18 -5.50 -12.82 -10.72
CA ASP A 18 -5.90 -14.23 -10.68
C ASP A 18 -4.92 -15.09 -9.86
N HIS A 19 -3.63 -14.77 -9.91
CA HIS A 19 -2.59 -15.49 -9.15
C HIS A 19 -2.54 -15.06 -7.68
N ASN A 20 -2.63 -13.75 -7.40
CA ASN A 20 -2.34 -13.21 -6.07
C ASN A 20 -3.59 -12.94 -5.23
N TYR A 21 -4.72 -12.56 -5.85
CA TYR A 21 -5.88 -11.98 -5.15
C TYR A 21 -7.22 -12.62 -5.52
N ARG A 22 -7.20 -13.74 -6.24
CA ARG A 22 -8.40 -14.56 -6.45
C ARG A 22 -8.94 -15.09 -5.13
N ASP A 23 -8.04 -15.58 -4.27
CA ASP A 23 -8.32 -16.10 -2.94
C ASP A 23 -7.48 -15.34 -1.91
N LEU A 24 -8.04 -15.13 -0.71
CA LEU A 24 -7.35 -14.47 0.39
C LEU A 24 -6.25 -15.38 0.92
N GLN A 25 -5.01 -14.98 0.69
CA GLN A 25 -3.85 -15.70 1.19
C GLN A 25 -3.65 -15.45 2.69
N ALA A 26 -2.99 -16.39 3.38
CA ALA A 26 -2.71 -16.26 4.80
C ALA A 26 -1.86 -15.02 5.13
N GLU A 27 -0.87 -14.72 4.28
CA GLU A 27 -0.02 -13.53 4.42
C GLU A 27 -0.85 -12.23 4.32
N ASP A 28 -1.75 -12.12 3.34
CA ASP A 28 -2.65 -10.96 3.19
C ASP A 28 -3.65 -10.85 4.35
N ALA A 29 -4.18 -11.97 4.85
CA ALA A 29 -5.09 -11.97 6.00
C ALA A 29 -4.40 -11.48 7.29
N GLU A 30 -3.12 -11.84 7.47
CA GLU A 30 -2.30 -11.36 8.58
C GLU A 30 -2.04 -9.84 8.44
N ILE A 31 -1.70 -9.36 7.24
CA ILE A 31 -1.55 -7.92 6.95
C ILE A 31 -2.85 -7.17 7.29
N LEU A 32 -3.99 -7.61 6.75
CA LEU A 32 -5.27 -6.96 6.98
C LEU A 32 -5.63 -6.90 8.47
N THR A 33 -5.33 -7.95 9.23
CA THR A 33 -5.59 -7.98 10.68
C THR A 33 -4.76 -6.93 11.42
N ILE A 34 -3.49 -6.76 11.06
CA ILE A 34 -2.62 -5.78 11.71
C ILE A 34 -3.01 -4.36 11.29
N VAL A 35 -3.23 -4.14 9.99
CA VAL A 35 -3.52 -2.83 9.41
C VAL A 35 -4.87 -2.30 9.90
N ARG A 36 -5.90 -3.16 9.93
CA ARG A 36 -7.24 -2.76 10.40
C ARG A 36 -7.20 -2.30 11.86
N ASP A 37 -6.46 -3.00 12.71
CA ASP A 37 -6.37 -2.68 14.14
C ASP A 37 -5.55 -1.41 14.37
N HIS A 38 -4.47 -1.21 13.60
CA HIS A 38 -3.67 0.01 13.61
C HIS A 38 -4.49 1.25 13.24
N PHE A 39 -5.18 1.20 12.11
CA PHE A 39 -5.94 2.33 11.60
C PHE A 39 -7.20 2.61 12.44
N ALA A 40 -7.91 1.57 12.90
CA ALA A 40 -9.01 1.70 13.86
C ALA A 40 -8.55 2.38 15.15
N GLY A 41 -7.41 1.97 15.70
CA GLY A 41 -6.83 2.57 16.91
C GLY A 41 -6.51 4.06 16.76
N HIS A 42 -6.07 4.49 15.58
CA HIS A 42 -5.81 5.90 15.29
C HIS A 42 -7.08 6.75 15.33
N PHE A 43 -8.14 6.34 14.63
CA PHE A 43 -9.34 7.17 14.45
C PHE A 43 -10.32 7.15 15.62
N ARG A 44 -10.25 6.17 16.53
CA ARG A 44 -11.03 6.20 17.78
C ARG A 44 -10.75 7.44 18.65
N ASN A 45 -9.57 8.03 18.50
CA ASN A 45 -9.08 9.12 19.36
C ASN A 45 -8.93 10.47 18.61
N GLN A 46 -9.38 10.55 17.36
CA GLN A 46 -9.17 11.71 16.48
C GLN A 46 -10.52 12.23 15.93
N GLY A 47 -10.65 13.56 15.85
CA GLY A 47 -11.69 14.29 15.13
C GLY A 47 -11.12 15.69 14.79
N VAL A 48 -11.68 16.55 13.95
CA VAL A 48 -12.78 16.49 13.00
C VAL A 48 -12.21 17.25 11.79
N GLY A 49 -11.85 16.55 10.73
CA GLY A 49 -11.22 17.14 9.55
C GLY A 49 -11.24 16.14 8.41
N PRO A 50 -11.20 16.61 7.16
CA PRO A 50 -11.25 15.70 6.03
C PRO A 50 -10.01 14.79 6.02
N VAL A 51 -10.22 13.50 5.78
CA VAL A 51 -9.18 12.49 5.74
C VAL A 51 -8.90 12.13 4.28
N TYR A 52 -7.71 12.47 3.81
CA TYR A 52 -7.25 12.14 2.46
C TYR A 52 -6.28 10.95 2.51
N GLY A 53 -6.69 9.80 1.99
CA GLY A 53 -5.88 8.59 1.88
C GLY A 53 -5.10 8.50 0.57
N ILE A 54 -3.94 7.86 0.58
CA ILE A 54 -3.21 7.45 -0.62
C ILE A 54 -2.75 6.00 -0.53
N ASP A 55 -2.93 5.24 -1.61
CA ASP A 55 -2.25 3.97 -1.83
C ASP A 55 -1.24 4.14 -2.95
N VAL A 56 0.04 4.15 -2.60
CA VAL A 56 1.14 4.39 -3.54
C VAL A 56 1.58 3.08 -4.16
N GLY A 57 1.59 3.03 -5.49
CA GLY A 57 1.89 1.85 -6.29
C GLY A 57 0.83 0.76 -6.10
N ALA A 58 -0.44 1.15 -6.09
CA ALA A 58 -1.59 0.26 -5.86
C ALA A 58 -1.59 -0.98 -6.77
N GLY A 59 -0.94 -0.91 -7.94
CA GLY A 59 -0.90 -2.03 -8.87
C GLY A 59 -2.30 -2.47 -9.26
N ALA A 60 -2.56 -3.78 -9.23
CA ALA A 60 -3.89 -4.34 -9.38
C ALA A 60 -4.50 -4.80 -8.04
N ASN A 61 -4.07 -4.20 -6.93
CA ASN A 61 -4.49 -4.54 -5.58
C ASN A 61 -5.46 -3.49 -5.02
N LEU A 62 -6.58 -3.92 -4.44
CA LEU A 62 -7.57 -3.03 -3.82
C LEU A 62 -7.59 -3.09 -2.30
N TYR A 63 -7.04 -4.14 -1.68
CA TYR A 63 -7.19 -4.33 -0.23
C TYR A 63 -6.54 -3.24 0.64
N PRO A 64 -5.43 -2.58 0.24
CA PRO A 64 -4.90 -1.45 1.00
C PRO A 64 -5.92 -0.29 1.04
N ALA A 65 -6.53 0.02 -0.10
CA ALA A 65 -7.59 1.04 -0.17
C ALA A 65 -8.84 0.66 0.61
N LEU A 66 -9.28 -0.60 0.55
CA LEU A 66 -10.39 -1.10 1.37
C LEU A 66 -10.11 -0.93 2.87
N SER A 67 -8.85 -1.10 3.29
CA SER A 67 -8.48 -0.89 4.68
C SER A 67 -8.70 0.55 5.12
N MET A 68 -8.52 1.56 4.25
CA MET A 68 -8.68 2.99 4.59
C MET A 68 -10.13 3.50 4.51
N LEU A 69 -11.03 2.69 3.95
CA LEU A 69 -12.38 3.07 3.52
C LEU A 69 -13.28 3.68 4.61
N PRO A 70 -13.27 3.20 5.88
CA PRO A 70 -14.17 3.73 6.91
C PRO A 70 -13.88 5.19 7.30
N TRP A 71 -12.66 5.67 7.04
CA TRP A 71 -12.20 6.95 7.58
C TRP A 71 -11.94 7.99 6.52
N CYS A 72 -11.59 7.58 5.30
CA CYS A 72 -11.24 8.52 4.23
C CYS A 72 -12.47 9.17 3.60
N ASP A 73 -12.38 10.48 3.37
CA ASP A 73 -13.28 11.24 2.51
C ASP A 73 -12.87 11.14 1.03
N GLU A 74 -11.59 10.89 0.78
CA GLU A 74 -11.05 10.60 -0.55
C GLU A 74 -9.88 9.63 -0.43
N ILE A 75 -9.76 8.69 -1.37
CA ILE A 75 -8.63 7.78 -1.49
C ILE A 75 -8.04 7.90 -2.89
N THR A 76 -6.74 8.20 -2.97
CA THR A 76 -5.99 8.22 -4.23
C THR A 76 -5.27 6.90 -4.43
N LEU A 77 -5.63 6.14 -5.46
CA LEU A 77 -4.83 5.00 -5.95
C LEU A 77 -3.80 5.55 -6.93
N PHE A 78 -2.54 5.67 -6.48
CA PHE A 78 -1.48 6.31 -7.24
C PHE A 78 -0.62 5.24 -7.92
N GLU A 79 -0.77 5.08 -9.23
CA GLU A 79 -0.21 3.91 -9.94
C GLU A 79 0.56 4.28 -11.21
N ARG A 80 1.68 3.59 -11.45
CA ARG A 80 2.56 3.87 -12.57
C ARG A 80 2.09 3.23 -13.88
N SER A 81 1.77 1.93 -13.82
CA SER A 81 1.51 1.14 -15.02
C SER A 81 0.19 1.55 -15.67
N PRO A 82 0.17 1.86 -16.99
CA PRO A 82 -1.08 2.11 -17.70
C PRO A 82 -2.08 0.94 -17.62
N SER A 83 -1.59 -0.32 -17.61
CA SER A 83 -2.48 -1.48 -17.52
C SER A 83 -3.12 -1.61 -16.14
N ASN A 84 -2.34 -1.37 -15.08
CA ASN A 84 -2.87 -1.33 -13.72
C ASN A 84 -3.84 -0.15 -13.55
N VAL A 85 -3.53 1.03 -14.07
CA VAL A 85 -4.45 2.18 -14.05
C VAL A 85 -5.80 1.81 -14.70
N ALA A 86 -5.77 1.24 -15.91
CA ALA A 86 -6.99 0.81 -16.60
C ALA A 86 -7.76 -0.27 -15.81
N TYR A 87 -7.05 -1.19 -15.17
CA TYR A 87 -7.66 -2.16 -14.25
C TYR A 87 -8.33 -1.46 -13.07
N LEU A 88 -7.62 -0.61 -12.34
CA LEU A 88 -8.14 0.11 -11.17
C LEU A 88 -9.36 0.96 -11.53
N GLU A 89 -9.32 1.70 -12.65
CA GLU A 89 -10.45 2.48 -13.16
C GLU A 89 -11.68 1.62 -13.41
N SER A 90 -11.49 0.39 -13.94
CA SER A 90 -12.58 -0.57 -14.12
C SER A 90 -13.21 -1.04 -12.80
N GLN A 91 -12.45 -0.99 -11.70
CA GLN A 91 -12.90 -1.41 -10.37
C GLN A 91 -13.59 -0.30 -9.58
N VAL A 92 -13.37 0.99 -9.90
CA VAL A 92 -13.94 2.13 -9.13
C VAL A 92 -15.46 2.09 -9.10
N GLY A 93 -16.13 1.82 -10.22
CA GLY A 93 -17.60 1.84 -10.28
C GLY A 93 -18.26 0.77 -9.40
N SER A 94 -17.64 -0.41 -9.33
CA SER A 94 -18.02 -1.54 -8.49
C SER A 94 -16.94 -2.61 -8.60
N TYR A 95 -16.12 -2.78 -7.56
CA TYR A 95 -15.05 -3.78 -7.58
C TYR A 95 -15.60 -5.22 -7.65
N ALA A 96 -14.79 -6.11 -8.22
CA ALA A 96 -15.13 -7.51 -8.43
C ALA A 96 -15.36 -8.30 -7.13
N GLN A 97 -16.12 -9.40 -7.22
CA GLN A 97 -16.55 -10.20 -6.05
C GLN A 97 -15.39 -10.81 -5.25
N ASN A 98 -14.26 -11.12 -5.89
CA ASN A 98 -13.08 -11.66 -5.20
C ASN A 98 -12.54 -10.73 -4.12
N TRP A 99 -12.85 -9.43 -4.14
CA TRP A 99 -12.43 -8.49 -3.10
C TRP A 99 -13.28 -8.56 -1.82
N ASP A 100 -14.44 -9.23 -1.85
CA ASP A 100 -15.33 -9.33 -0.69
C ASP A 100 -14.68 -10.07 0.49
N GLN A 101 -13.88 -11.10 0.23
CA GLN A 101 -13.16 -11.82 1.29
C GLN A 101 -12.14 -10.93 2.04
N PHE A 102 -11.55 -9.94 1.36
CA PHE A 102 -10.64 -8.98 1.98
C PHE A 102 -11.42 -8.00 2.86
N TRP A 103 -12.59 -7.55 2.40
CA TRP A 103 -13.50 -6.74 3.23
C TRP A 103 -14.01 -7.52 4.44
N GLU A 104 -14.44 -8.77 4.27
CA GLU A 104 -14.89 -9.60 5.39
C GLU A 104 -13.77 -9.87 6.41
N ALA A 105 -12.52 -9.99 5.96
CA ALA A 105 -11.38 -10.02 6.86
C ALA A 105 -11.24 -8.70 7.64
N LEU A 106 -11.44 -7.52 7.03
CA LEU A 106 -11.41 -6.24 7.76
C LEU A 106 -12.54 -6.15 8.81
N ARG A 107 -13.73 -6.70 8.52
CA ARG A 107 -14.88 -6.72 9.46
C ARG A 107 -14.67 -7.55 10.73
N GLY A 108 -13.54 -8.24 10.87
CA GLY A 108 -13.14 -8.83 12.15
C GLY A 108 -12.86 -7.78 13.25
N ASN A 109 -12.72 -6.50 12.89
CA ASN A 109 -12.64 -5.37 13.82
C ASN A 109 -14.00 -4.65 13.92
N GLU A 110 -14.37 -4.20 15.13
CA GLU A 110 -15.69 -3.61 15.41
C GLU A 110 -15.99 -2.33 14.61
N ASP A 111 -15.00 -1.50 14.31
CA ASP A 111 -15.20 -0.25 13.57
C ASP A 111 -15.56 -0.52 12.10
N TYR A 112 -14.97 -1.57 11.53
CA TYR A 112 -15.32 -2.05 10.19
C TYR A 112 -16.62 -2.84 10.18
N ALA A 113 -16.89 -3.63 11.23
CA ALA A 113 -18.13 -4.38 11.36
C ALA A 113 -19.35 -3.45 11.49
N ALA A 114 -19.19 -2.32 12.18
CA ALA A 114 -20.19 -1.28 12.37
C ALA A 114 -20.31 -0.32 11.17
N PHE A 115 -19.52 -0.51 10.11
CA PHE A 115 -19.58 0.30 8.91
C PHE A 115 -20.91 0.06 8.17
N ASP A 116 -21.85 0.99 8.34
CA ASP A 116 -23.27 0.84 7.94
C ASP A 116 -23.54 1.18 6.46
N THR A 117 -22.48 1.35 5.66
CA THR A 117 -22.57 1.64 4.23
C THR A 117 -22.06 0.45 3.43
N ASP A 118 -22.69 0.17 2.29
CA ASP A 118 -22.17 -0.81 1.33
C ASP A 118 -20.74 -0.42 0.93
N PRO A 119 -19.72 -1.26 1.18
CA PRO A 119 -18.33 -0.93 0.89
C PRO A 119 -18.09 -0.64 -0.59
N ARG A 120 -18.84 -1.26 -1.53
CA ARG A 120 -18.73 -0.92 -2.96
C ARG A 120 -19.25 0.47 -3.27
N ALA A 121 -20.38 0.83 -2.67
CA ALA A 121 -20.95 2.15 -2.83
C ALA A 121 -20.01 3.23 -2.28
N ARG A 122 -19.43 3.00 -1.09
CA ARG A 122 -18.44 3.89 -0.51
C ARG A 122 -17.18 3.97 -1.37
N PHE A 123 -16.64 2.84 -1.82
CA PHE A 123 -15.44 2.78 -2.65
C PHE A 123 -15.61 3.64 -3.91
N ARG A 124 -16.74 3.49 -4.62
CA ARG A 124 -17.06 4.31 -5.78
C ARG A 124 -17.11 5.81 -5.48
N GLU A 125 -17.57 6.19 -4.29
CA GLU A 125 -17.73 7.58 -3.89
C GLU A 125 -16.39 8.27 -3.62
N VAL A 126 -15.48 7.59 -2.91
CA VAL A 126 -14.27 8.23 -2.38
C VAL A 126 -13.01 7.92 -3.17
N VAL A 127 -12.99 6.86 -3.97
CA VAL A 127 -11.77 6.42 -4.66
C VAL A 127 -11.60 7.13 -6.00
N LYS A 128 -10.37 7.60 -6.24
CA LYS A 128 -9.91 8.04 -7.55
C LYS A 128 -8.60 7.37 -7.91
N VAL A 129 -8.36 7.20 -9.21
CA VAL A 129 -7.11 6.68 -9.76
C VAL A 129 -6.29 7.84 -10.30
N GLU A 130 -5.03 7.95 -9.92
CA GLU A 130 -4.09 8.92 -10.48
C GLU A 130 -2.88 8.17 -11.05
N GLN A 131 -2.64 8.32 -12.35
CA GLN A 131 -1.45 7.77 -12.95
C GLN A 131 -0.22 8.58 -12.57
N GLY A 132 0.80 7.93 -11.99
CA GLY A 132 2.01 8.60 -11.58
C GLY A 132 3.14 7.67 -11.16
N ASN A 133 4.33 8.23 -11.06
CA ASN A 133 5.52 7.54 -10.57
C ASN A 133 5.75 7.96 -9.11
N ILE A 134 6.04 7.01 -8.22
CA ILE A 134 6.36 7.28 -6.80
C ILE A 134 7.40 8.39 -6.64
N PHE A 135 8.40 8.49 -7.52
CA PHE A 135 9.38 9.57 -7.46
C PHE A 135 8.81 10.96 -7.73
N GLY A 136 7.70 11.03 -8.48
CA GLY A 136 6.93 12.25 -8.72
C GLY A 136 6.10 12.72 -7.54
N LEU A 137 6.00 11.95 -6.44
CA LEU A 137 5.33 12.38 -5.20
C LEU A 137 6.02 13.57 -4.53
N GLU A 138 7.26 13.88 -4.89
CA GLU A 138 8.02 15.02 -4.35
C GLU A 138 7.26 16.35 -4.42
N ARG A 139 6.35 16.50 -5.40
CA ARG A 139 5.54 17.70 -5.59
C ARG A 139 4.31 17.78 -4.65
N PHE A 140 4.05 16.75 -3.86
CA PHE A 140 2.84 16.59 -3.06
C PHE A 140 3.15 16.41 -1.56
N GLY A 141 4.22 17.02 -1.06
CA GLY A 141 4.63 16.89 0.34
C GLY A 141 3.52 17.22 1.33
N GLY A 142 3.31 16.36 2.33
CA GLY A 142 2.38 16.56 3.44
C GLY A 142 0.88 16.58 3.05
N ARG A 143 0.50 16.04 1.89
CA ARG A 143 -0.86 16.16 1.35
C ARG A 143 -1.86 15.14 1.92
N TRP A 144 -1.42 13.94 2.24
CA TRP A 144 -2.32 12.84 2.63
C TRP A 144 -2.27 12.54 4.12
N SER A 145 -3.44 12.46 4.75
CA SER A 145 -3.62 12.23 6.18
C SER A 145 -3.51 10.77 6.59
N MET A 146 -3.41 9.84 5.63
CA MET A 146 -3.22 8.41 5.82
C MET A 146 -2.63 7.82 4.55
N GLY A 147 -1.83 6.76 4.64
CA GLY A 147 -1.46 6.06 3.42
C GLY A 147 -0.89 4.66 3.56
N THR A 148 -0.92 3.97 2.42
CA THR A 148 -0.38 2.63 2.23
C THR A 148 0.61 2.58 1.07
N MET A 149 1.56 1.65 1.14
CA MET A 149 2.48 1.33 0.04
C MET A 149 2.85 -0.16 0.13
N PHE A 150 2.12 -1.03 -0.55
CA PHE A 150 2.29 -2.49 -0.42
C PHE A 150 2.97 -3.08 -1.66
N PHE A 151 4.15 -3.65 -1.45
CA PHE A 151 4.97 -4.36 -2.46
C PHE A 151 5.37 -3.47 -3.64
N VAL A 152 5.91 -2.28 -3.34
CA VAL A 152 6.19 -1.24 -4.34
C VAL A 152 7.65 -0.87 -4.37
N ALA A 153 8.17 -0.28 -3.28
CA ALA A 153 9.49 0.32 -3.28
C ALA A 153 10.60 -0.70 -3.56
N GLU A 154 10.44 -1.91 -3.04
CA GLU A 154 11.36 -3.03 -3.26
C GLU A 154 11.07 -3.75 -4.59
N SER A 155 9.80 -3.83 -5.01
CA SER A 155 9.38 -4.62 -6.17
C SER A 155 9.41 -3.86 -7.50
N MET A 156 9.82 -2.58 -7.49
CA MET A 156 9.91 -1.76 -8.71
C MET A 156 11.34 -1.64 -9.28
N THR A 157 12.34 -2.08 -8.54
CA THR A 157 13.75 -1.79 -8.83
C THR A 157 14.64 -2.88 -8.26
N SER A 158 15.86 -3.04 -8.78
CA SER A 158 16.93 -3.80 -8.13
C SER A 158 17.96 -2.88 -7.46
N SER A 159 17.69 -1.57 -7.40
CA SER A 159 18.59 -0.57 -6.85
C SER A 159 18.18 -0.19 -5.45
N TYR A 160 19.07 -0.42 -4.48
CA TYR A 160 18.85 -0.02 -3.09
C TYR A 160 18.61 1.50 -2.94
N GLN A 161 19.26 2.31 -3.78
CA GLN A 161 19.08 3.78 -3.78
C GLN A 161 17.67 4.19 -4.25
N GLU A 162 17.09 3.47 -5.21
CA GLU A 162 15.71 3.72 -5.64
C GLU A 162 14.69 3.18 -4.62
N PHE A 163 15.02 2.09 -3.94
CA PHE A 163 14.22 1.59 -2.81
C PHE A 163 14.13 2.65 -1.70
N THR A 164 15.28 3.13 -1.19
CA THR A 164 15.30 4.12 -0.11
C THR A 164 14.65 5.45 -0.53
N LEU A 165 14.89 5.90 -1.76
CA LEU A 165 14.22 7.08 -2.30
C LEU A 165 12.71 6.87 -2.44
N GLY A 166 12.25 5.68 -2.83
CA GLY A 166 10.83 5.35 -2.90
C GLY A 166 10.15 5.47 -1.53
N VAL A 167 10.76 4.87 -0.50
CA VAL A 167 10.30 4.97 0.90
C VAL A 167 10.26 6.42 1.36
N GLU A 168 11.32 7.20 1.12
CA GLU A 168 11.35 8.62 1.45
C GLU A 168 10.19 9.38 0.77
N ARG A 169 9.97 9.15 -0.52
CA ARG A 169 8.92 9.84 -1.30
C ARG A 169 7.53 9.51 -0.79
N PHE A 170 7.27 8.26 -0.44
CA PHE A 170 6.03 7.85 0.22
C PHE A 170 5.86 8.58 1.55
N MET A 171 6.85 8.49 2.45
CA MET A 171 6.74 9.08 3.78
C MET A 171 6.59 10.60 3.75
N ARG A 172 7.28 11.31 2.85
CA ARG A 172 7.17 12.77 2.69
C ARG A 172 5.85 13.21 2.08
N ALA A 173 5.17 12.36 1.33
CA ALA A 173 3.83 12.65 0.79
C ALA A 173 2.77 12.70 1.90
N LEU A 174 3.00 11.97 3.01
CA LEU A 174 2.08 11.94 4.15
C LEU A 174 2.22 13.19 5.03
N ALA A 175 1.09 13.67 5.51
CA ALA A 175 0.99 14.75 6.48
C ALA A 175 1.64 14.33 7.82
N PRO A 176 2.23 15.26 8.57
CA PRO A 176 2.74 14.97 9.91
C PRO A 176 1.65 14.34 10.80
N GLY A 177 1.97 13.26 11.51
CA GLY A 177 1.05 12.48 12.33
C GLY A 177 0.17 11.48 11.58
N ALA A 178 0.20 11.45 10.25
CA ALA A 178 -0.60 10.50 9.46
C ALA A 178 -0.23 9.04 9.79
N PRO A 179 -1.21 8.16 10.08
CA PRO A 179 -0.93 6.73 10.17
C PRO A 179 -0.55 6.17 8.79
N PHE A 180 0.42 5.27 8.79
CA PHE A 180 0.83 4.56 7.58
C PHE A 180 0.96 3.06 7.81
N ALA A 181 0.88 2.32 6.70
CA ALA A 181 1.36 0.96 6.62
C ALA A 181 2.13 0.75 5.29
N ALA A 182 3.21 -0.02 5.31
CA ALA A 182 3.97 -0.39 4.13
C ALA A 182 4.36 -1.87 4.21
N ALA A 183 4.16 -2.61 3.12
CA ALA A 183 4.46 -4.04 3.04
C ALA A 183 5.56 -4.27 2.00
N PHE A 184 6.44 -5.24 2.25
CA PHE A 184 7.61 -5.53 1.43
C PHE A 184 7.82 -7.04 1.29
N MET A 185 8.31 -7.48 0.13
CA MET A 185 8.75 -8.85 -0.09
C MET A 185 10.18 -9.05 0.42
N GLU A 186 10.35 -9.80 1.52
CA GLU A 186 11.66 -10.08 2.14
C GLU A 186 12.55 -10.91 1.21
N HIS A 187 13.78 -10.45 0.99
CA HIS A 187 14.80 -11.10 0.18
C HIS A 187 14.31 -11.54 -1.21
N SER A 188 13.45 -10.73 -1.83
CA SER A 188 12.87 -11.06 -3.13
C SER A 188 13.88 -10.98 -4.26
N LYS A 189 13.83 -11.95 -5.18
CA LYS A 189 14.67 -12.03 -6.38
C LYS A 189 14.01 -11.48 -7.65
N GLY A 190 12.87 -10.80 -7.51
CA GLY A 190 12.00 -10.40 -8.61
C GLY A 190 10.89 -11.41 -8.87
N TYR A 191 10.03 -11.13 -9.84
CA TYR A 191 8.82 -11.93 -10.13
C TYR A 191 8.45 -11.91 -11.60
N HIS A 192 7.54 -12.80 -11.98
CA HIS A 192 6.97 -12.84 -13.31
C HIS A 192 5.47 -12.51 -13.27
N THR A 193 5.02 -11.76 -14.28
CA THR A 193 3.59 -11.68 -14.63
C THR A 193 3.46 -12.09 -16.09
N GLY A 194 2.76 -13.21 -16.34
CA GLY A 194 2.85 -13.90 -17.62
C GLY A 194 4.29 -14.27 -17.97
N GLU A 195 4.75 -13.87 -19.15
CA GLU A 195 6.14 -14.11 -19.62
C GLU A 195 7.13 -13.00 -19.19
N GLN A 196 6.64 -11.89 -18.65
CA GLN A 196 7.46 -10.71 -18.37
C GLN A 196 8.08 -10.79 -16.97
N PHE A 197 9.39 -10.55 -16.87
CA PHE A 197 10.11 -10.43 -15.60
C PHE A 197 10.07 -8.99 -15.06
N PHE A 198 9.94 -8.86 -13.74
CA PHE A 198 9.98 -7.64 -12.96
C PHE A 198 11.03 -7.76 -11.86
N PRO A 199 11.86 -6.71 -11.63
CA PRO A 199 12.95 -6.77 -10.66
C PRO A 199 12.43 -6.74 -9.23
N ALA A 200 13.30 -7.09 -8.28
CA ALA A 200 13.12 -6.69 -6.89
C ALA A 200 14.47 -6.32 -6.27
N CYS A 201 14.40 -5.48 -5.24
CA CYS A 201 15.52 -5.09 -4.41
C CYS A 201 15.56 -6.05 -3.22
N ASP A 202 16.72 -6.67 -3.02
CA ASP A 202 16.95 -7.56 -1.89
C ASP A 202 16.99 -6.75 -0.60
N VAL A 203 15.93 -6.84 0.21
CA VAL A 203 15.78 -6.12 1.48
C VAL A 203 15.24 -7.05 2.57
N GLY A 204 15.73 -6.88 3.79
CA GLY A 204 15.22 -7.53 5.00
C GLY A 204 14.66 -6.52 6.02
N GLU A 205 14.33 -7.00 7.22
CA GLU A 205 13.77 -6.16 8.29
C GLU A 205 14.70 -4.99 8.69
N GLY A 206 16.02 -5.20 8.60
CA GLY A 206 17.03 -4.19 8.90
C GLY A 206 16.97 -3.03 7.90
N GLU A 207 17.07 -3.32 6.61
CA GLU A 207 17.02 -2.31 5.55
C GLU A 207 15.68 -1.56 5.52
N VAL A 208 14.57 -2.27 5.74
CA VAL A 208 13.24 -1.65 5.84
C VAL A 208 13.20 -0.68 7.02
N ARG A 209 13.69 -1.08 8.20
CA ARG A 209 13.72 -0.23 9.39
C ARG A 209 14.58 1.01 9.18
N GLU A 210 15.80 0.85 8.70
CA GLU A 210 16.73 1.96 8.44
C GLU A 210 16.14 2.98 7.46
N SER A 211 15.37 2.51 6.46
CA SER A 211 14.74 3.40 5.47
C SER A 211 13.57 4.24 6.02
N LEU A 212 12.91 3.77 7.09
CA LEU A 212 11.74 4.42 7.69
C LEU A 212 12.05 5.25 8.93
N GLU A 213 13.09 4.88 9.68
CA GLU A 213 13.49 5.52 10.94
C GLU A 213 13.64 7.05 10.86
N PRO A 214 14.14 7.65 9.76
CA PRO A 214 14.23 9.11 9.66
C PRO A 214 12.87 9.83 9.60
N PHE A 215 11.79 9.11 9.25
CA PHE A 215 10.50 9.69 8.90
C PHE A 215 9.34 9.25 9.80
N ALA A 216 9.51 8.20 10.59
CA ALA A 216 8.43 7.56 11.32
C ALA A 216 8.59 7.68 12.84
N ASP A 217 7.49 7.97 13.53
CA ASP A 217 7.38 7.93 14.99
C ASP A 217 6.59 6.67 15.42
N GLU A 218 6.96 6.10 16.56
CA GLU A 218 6.27 4.97 17.21
C GLU A 218 5.93 3.78 16.28
N PHE A 219 6.79 3.51 15.28
CA PHE A 219 6.53 2.49 14.27
C PHE A 219 7.07 1.11 14.62
N LYS A 220 6.47 0.09 14.00
CA LYS A 220 6.92 -1.29 14.03
C LYS A 220 7.37 -1.72 12.64
N VAL A 221 8.33 -2.64 12.61
CA VAL A 221 8.72 -3.42 11.43
C VAL A 221 8.76 -4.85 11.91
N GLN A 222 8.00 -5.72 11.27
CA GLN A 222 7.94 -7.13 11.63
C GLN A 222 7.77 -7.99 10.39
N ARG A 223 8.51 -9.10 10.35
CA ARG A 223 8.23 -10.21 9.44
C ARG A 223 6.94 -10.92 9.84
N LEU A 224 6.10 -11.24 8.86
CA LEU A 224 4.86 -11.99 9.06
C LEU A 224 5.15 -13.43 9.49
N LYS A 225 4.23 -14.03 10.24
CA LYS A 225 4.34 -15.42 10.70
C LYS A 225 3.88 -16.43 9.66
N SER A 226 2.97 -16.01 8.79
CA SER A 226 2.46 -16.82 7.69
C SER A 226 3.60 -17.27 6.77
N ALA A 227 3.48 -18.49 6.25
CA ALA A 227 4.50 -19.05 5.38
C ALA A 227 4.48 -18.37 4.01
N ALA A 228 5.67 -18.17 3.44
CA ALA A 228 5.86 -17.67 2.08
C ALA A 228 5.38 -18.72 1.06
N VAL A 229 4.14 -18.58 0.57
CA VAL A 229 3.52 -19.58 -0.31
C VAL A 229 2.99 -19.00 -1.63
N VAL A 230 3.04 -17.69 -1.82
CA VAL A 230 2.52 -17.04 -3.04
C VAL A 230 3.30 -17.45 -4.28
N ARG A 231 4.63 -17.58 -4.14
CA ARG A 231 5.55 -17.95 -5.23
C ARG A 231 6.95 -18.26 -4.70
N ASP A 232 7.80 -18.82 -5.55
CA ASP A 232 9.22 -18.94 -5.25
C ASP A 232 9.94 -17.58 -5.33
N GLY A 233 11.08 -17.49 -4.63
CA GLY A 233 12.03 -16.40 -4.78
C GLY A 233 11.88 -15.23 -3.80
N TYR A 234 11.26 -15.45 -2.65
CA TYR A 234 11.27 -14.56 -1.48
C TYR A 234 11.28 -15.40 -0.20
N SER A 235 11.70 -14.85 0.94
CA SER A 235 11.75 -15.59 2.21
C SER A 235 10.56 -15.33 3.15
N GLY A 236 9.80 -14.26 2.93
CA GLY A 236 8.63 -13.89 3.70
C GLY A 236 8.12 -12.50 3.33
N MET A 237 7.10 -12.01 4.02
CA MET A 237 6.66 -10.62 3.89
C MET A 237 7.01 -9.85 5.16
N ILE A 238 7.36 -8.59 4.99
CA ILE A 238 7.59 -7.64 6.08
C ILE A 238 6.46 -6.63 6.04
N LEU A 239 5.85 -6.37 7.20
CA LEU A 239 4.93 -5.27 7.39
C LEU A 239 5.55 -4.23 8.32
N SER A 240 5.56 -2.98 7.88
CA SER A 240 5.80 -1.83 8.73
C SER A 240 4.55 -0.98 8.87
N TYR A 241 4.30 -0.47 10.06
CA TYR A 241 3.17 0.42 10.35
C TYR A 241 3.49 1.30 11.55
N GLY A 242 2.95 2.51 11.55
CA GLY A 242 3.21 3.51 12.58
C GLY A 242 2.63 4.86 12.18
N TRP A 243 3.28 5.93 12.63
CA TRP A 243 2.88 7.29 12.31
C TRP A 243 3.98 8.04 11.60
N ARG A 244 3.58 8.90 10.67
CA ARG A 244 4.48 9.87 10.07
C ARG A 244 4.96 10.84 11.14
N GLY A 245 6.26 10.93 11.34
CA GLY A 245 6.84 11.83 12.34
C GLY A 245 6.75 13.31 11.96
N ASN A 246 6.86 14.17 12.98
CA ASN A 246 6.69 15.64 12.84
C ASN A 246 8.02 16.41 12.65
N SER A 247 9.14 15.70 12.51
CA SER A 247 10.50 16.24 12.66
C SER A 247 11.10 16.88 11.40
N ASP A 248 10.44 16.79 10.24
CA ASP A 248 10.95 17.36 9.00
C ASP A 248 10.70 18.87 8.93
N ALA A 249 11.77 19.67 8.98
CA ALA A 249 11.73 21.13 8.91
C ALA A 249 11.13 21.73 7.61
N GLN A 250 10.78 20.89 6.62
CA GLN A 250 10.26 21.30 5.31
C GLN A 250 8.77 21.01 5.11
N VAL A 251 8.08 20.34 6.05
CA VAL A 251 6.63 20.14 5.95
C VAL A 251 5.96 21.22 6.81
N PRO A 252 5.17 22.15 6.24
CA PRO A 252 4.49 23.17 7.03
C PRO A 252 3.67 22.52 8.14
N SER A 253 3.93 22.91 9.39
CA SER A 253 3.03 22.61 10.49
C SER A 253 1.71 23.34 10.20
N GLY A 254 0.65 22.59 9.91
CA GLY A 254 -0.70 23.13 9.80
C GLY A 254 -1.17 23.72 11.12
#